data_AF-D0C6Q0-F1
#
_entry.id   AF-D0C6Q0-F1
#
_cell.length_a   1.000
_cell.length_b   1.000
_cell.length_c   1.000
_cell.angle_alpha   90.00
_cell.angle_beta   90.00
_cell.angle_gamma   90.00
#
_symmetry.space_group_name_H-M   'P 1'
#
loop_
_entity.id
_entity.type
_entity.pdbx_description
1 polymer ?
#
loop_
_entity_poly.entity_id
_entity_poly.type
_entity_poly.pdbx_seq_one_letter_code
_entity_poly.pdbx_strand_id
1 'polypeptide(L)'
;MDMGISVFNKIKDFGSELFDLVLGAEHPKVYYHPQGKIKDILDKLPQLKQKYRPTPWLTNSHVHLLYFDLIRKQTIKLAYDRIDQLTMSDGGITAIAWYGYNLPPDTPTVVIMHTITGTPESMRELVRDLNQYTGWRIALCLRRGHAGLPMPVPQISLFGSTSDLKEQLNHIQSLFPASDLYAVGSSAGTGLLVRYLGEQGEDTPFKAAFAMCPGYNTEIGFKNVHPFYSKMMTKKLFKYFIYPYQNTWSQIASLEKVLSATNLEEFEKEYFEMAGFEDYETYCKSINPIYVFENIKIPLMILNAEDDPVCSIKNLEPYKEPIQQMSNVAVVTTKKGSHCAFYEGWRSTSWAARLMADYFLIEHNK
;
A
#
# COMPACT_ATOMS: atom_id res chain seq x y z
N MET A 1 27.43 6.01 -46.83
CA MET A 1 27.32 6.48 -45.43
C MET A 1 26.24 5.75 -44.63
N ASP A 2 25.29 5.03 -45.26
CA ASP A 2 24.23 4.29 -44.54
C ASP A 2 24.66 3.02 -43.80
N MET A 3 25.76 2.37 -44.21
CA MET A 3 26.21 1.11 -43.59
C MET A 3 26.78 1.30 -42.18
N GLY A 4 27.38 2.47 -41.90
CA GLY A 4 27.96 2.80 -40.59
C GLY A 4 26.90 3.11 -39.54
N ILE A 5 25.78 3.73 -39.94
CA ILE A 5 24.65 4.07 -39.05
C ILE A 5 23.92 2.79 -38.60
N SER A 6 23.75 1.82 -39.51
CA SER A 6 23.11 0.53 -39.21
C SER A 6 23.90 -0.32 -38.20
N VAL A 7 25.23 -0.34 -38.30
CA VAL A 7 26.10 -1.07 -37.35
C VAL A 7 26.14 -0.36 -35.99
N PHE A 8 26.18 0.98 -35.96
CA PHE A 8 26.17 1.76 -34.72
C PHE A 8 24.85 1.58 -33.95
N ASN A 9 23.72 1.56 -34.66
CA ASN A 9 22.41 1.29 -34.06
C ASN A 9 22.34 -0.13 -33.49
N LYS A 10 22.82 -1.15 -34.23
CA LYS A 10 22.87 -2.54 -33.72
C LYS A 10 23.75 -2.71 -32.46
N ILE A 11 24.89 -2.03 -32.39
CA ILE A 11 25.76 -2.08 -31.19
C ILE A 11 25.10 -1.38 -30.00
N LYS A 12 24.42 -0.25 -30.24
CA LYS A 12 23.68 0.49 -29.22
C LYS A 12 22.47 -0.31 -28.72
N ASP A 13 21.75 -0.96 -29.62
CA ASP A 13 20.60 -1.81 -29.30
C ASP A 13 21.05 -3.05 -28.52
N PHE A 14 22.14 -3.71 -28.94
CA PHE A 14 22.72 -4.84 -28.20
C PHE A 14 23.22 -4.44 -26.80
N GLY A 15 23.87 -3.28 -26.68
CA GLY A 15 24.30 -2.75 -25.38
C GLY A 15 23.12 -2.42 -24.46
N SER A 16 22.03 -1.87 -25.02
CA SER A 16 20.79 -1.59 -24.28
C SER A 16 20.07 -2.88 -23.87
N GLU A 17 20.03 -3.91 -24.72
CA GLU A 17 19.42 -5.20 -24.40
C GLU A 17 20.20 -5.96 -23.33
N LEU A 18 21.54 -5.96 -23.40
CA LEU A 18 22.39 -6.56 -22.37
C LEU A 18 22.24 -5.82 -21.04
N PHE A 19 22.16 -4.49 -21.07
CA PHE A 19 21.90 -3.67 -19.89
C PHE A 19 20.51 -3.98 -19.28
N ASP A 20 19.47 -4.03 -20.11
CA ASP A 20 18.12 -4.41 -19.69
C ASP A 20 18.10 -5.81 -19.06
N LEU A 21 18.82 -6.77 -19.63
CA LEU A 21 18.92 -8.14 -19.10
C LEU A 21 19.57 -8.17 -17.72
N VAL A 22 20.68 -7.45 -17.53
CA VAL A 22 21.40 -7.37 -16.24
C VAL A 22 20.54 -6.70 -15.16
N LEU A 23 19.77 -5.68 -15.53
CA LEU A 23 18.87 -4.98 -14.61
C LEU A 23 17.60 -5.77 -14.28
N GLY A 24 17.26 -6.77 -15.10
CA GLY A 24 15.94 -7.41 -15.06
C GLY A 24 14.84 -6.45 -15.52
N ALA A 25 15.14 -5.57 -16.48
CA ALA A 25 14.17 -4.67 -17.07
C ALA A 25 13.18 -5.42 -17.95
N GLU A 26 11.89 -5.27 -17.67
CA GLU A 26 10.83 -6.02 -18.35
C GLU A 26 9.57 -5.16 -18.46
N HIS A 27 8.72 -5.47 -19.44
CA HIS A 27 7.39 -4.89 -19.50
C HIS A 27 6.56 -5.39 -18.30
N PRO A 28 5.84 -4.50 -17.59
CA PRO A 28 4.86 -4.93 -16.61
C PRO A 28 3.83 -5.85 -17.27
N LYS A 29 3.47 -6.94 -16.61
CA LYS A 29 2.36 -7.79 -17.05
C LYS A 29 1.07 -7.21 -16.48
N VAL A 30 0.02 -7.18 -17.29
CA VAL A 30 -1.27 -6.60 -16.90
C VAL A 30 -2.37 -7.63 -17.13
N TYR A 31 -3.08 -7.97 -16.06
CA TYR A 31 -4.19 -8.91 -16.05
C TYR A 31 -5.48 -8.14 -15.77
N TYR A 32 -6.43 -8.20 -16.71
CA TYR A 32 -7.71 -7.51 -16.63
C TYR A 32 -8.72 -8.17 -17.56
N HIS A 33 -10.01 -7.87 -17.38
CA HIS A 33 -11.05 -8.39 -18.26
C HIS A 33 -10.92 -7.69 -19.63
N PRO A 34 -10.78 -8.39 -20.77
CA PRO A 34 -10.52 -7.76 -22.07
C PRO A 34 -11.58 -6.76 -22.54
N GLN A 35 -12.83 -6.92 -22.11
CA GLN A 35 -13.94 -5.98 -22.34
C GLN A 35 -14.30 -5.17 -21.07
N GLY A 36 -13.44 -5.18 -20.06
CA GLY A 36 -13.64 -4.47 -18.80
C GLY A 36 -13.46 -2.96 -18.96
N LYS A 37 -14.24 -2.19 -18.21
CA LYS A 37 -14.20 -0.71 -18.18
C LYS A 37 -12.82 -0.14 -17.84
N ILE A 38 -11.99 -0.87 -17.08
CA ILE A 38 -10.64 -0.40 -16.72
C ILE A 38 -9.68 -0.36 -17.92
N LYS A 39 -9.96 -1.10 -19.00
CA LYS A 39 -9.09 -1.18 -20.18
C LYS A 39 -8.76 0.19 -20.78
N ASP A 40 -9.76 1.06 -20.90
CA ASP A 40 -9.60 2.38 -21.52
C ASP A 40 -8.58 3.28 -20.80
N ILE A 41 -8.33 2.97 -19.52
CA ILE A 41 -7.32 3.66 -18.70
C ILE A 41 -5.95 3.03 -18.86
N LEU A 42 -5.88 1.71 -18.88
CA LEU A 42 -4.62 0.99 -19.09
C LEU A 42 -3.96 1.41 -20.41
N ASP A 43 -4.76 1.62 -21.46
CA ASP A 43 -4.29 2.07 -22.77
C ASP A 43 -3.74 3.51 -22.77
N LYS A 44 -4.01 4.31 -21.73
CA LYS A 44 -3.52 5.69 -21.60
C LYS A 44 -2.28 5.80 -20.71
N LEU A 45 -1.86 4.71 -20.06
CA LEU A 45 -0.72 4.71 -19.12
C LEU A 45 0.59 4.32 -19.81
N PRO A 46 1.52 5.27 -20.06
CA PRO A 46 2.78 4.98 -20.74
C PRO A 46 3.69 4.00 -19.97
N GLN A 47 3.60 4.00 -18.64
CA GLN A 47 4.35 3.12 -17.74
C GLN A 47 4.08 1.63 -18.02
N LEU A 48 2.88 1.29 -18.47
CA LEU A 48 2.49 -0.09 -18.78
C LEU A 48 2.92 -0.51 -20.19
N LYS A 49 3.33 0.44 -21.04
CA LYS A 49 3.76 0.22 -22.42
C LYS A 49 5.28 0.23 -22.59
N GLN A 50 6.02 0.50 -21.52
CA GLN A 50 7.47 0.60 -21.52
C GLN A 50 8.05 -0.40 -20.53
N LYS A 51 9.29 -0.85 -20.77
CA LYS A 51 10.01 -1.67 -19.80
C LYS A 51 10.21 -0.86 -18.52
N TYR A 52 9.79 -1.41 -17.38
CA TYR A 52 10.21 -0.94 -16.08
C TYR A 52 11.70 -1.27 -15.92
N ARG A 53 12.52 -0.25 -15.59
CA ARG A 53 13.98 -0.37 -15.44
C ARG A 53 14.38 -0.10 -14.01
N PRO A 54 14.57 -1.14 -13.17
CA PRO A 54 15.00 -0.98 -11.80
C PRO A 54 16.25 -0.13 -11.68
N THR A 55 16.37 0.61 -10.58
CA THR A 55 17.59 1.35 -10.29
C THR A 55 18.82 0.41 -10.29
N PRO A 56 19.86 0.66 -11.11
CA PRO A 56 20.94 -0.31 -11.34
C PRO A 56 21.72 -0.81 -10.13
N TRP A 57 21.85 0.01 -9.10
CA TRP A 57 22.56 -0.31 -7.86
C TRP A 57 21.61 -0.83 -6.76
N LEU A 58 20.32 -0.93 -7.06
CA LEU A 58 19.26 -1.54 -6.27
C LEU A 58 18.67 -2.70 -7.10
N THR A 59 19.33 -3.85 -7.12
CA THR A 59 18.87 -5.02 -7.89
C THR A 59 18.49 -6.22 -7.02
N ASN A 60 18.82 -6.15 -5.72
CA ASN A 60 18.52 -7.14 -4.71
C ASN A 60 17.34 -6.67 -3.84
N SER A 61 16.33 -7.53 -3.70
CA SER A 61 15.11 -7.26 -2.94
C SER A 61 15.38 -6.85 -1.50
N HIS A 62 16.41 -7.41 -0.86
CA HIS A 62 16.81 -7.06 0.50
C HIS A 62 17.49 -5.70 0.59
N VAL A 63 18.29 -5.35 -0.41
CA VAL A 63 18.96 -4.05 -0.50
C VAL A 63 17.93 -2.93 -0.71
N HIS A 64 16.82 -3.19 -1.43
CA HIS A 64 15.72 -2.22 -1.56
C HIS A 64 15.11 -1.86 -0.19
N LEU A 65 14.80 -2.88 0.60
CA LEU A 65 14.16 -2.69 1.91
C LEU A 65 15.09 -1.97 2.88
N LEU A 66 16.39 -2.32 2.88
CA LEU A 66 17.40 -1.63 3.68
C LEU A 66 17.63 -0.20 3.18
N TYR A 67 17.71 0.03 1.87
CA TYR A 67 17.85 1.36 1.28
C TYR A 67 16.68 2.27 1.65
N PHE A 68 15.46 1.75 1.58
CA PHE A 68 14.27 2.50 1.97
C PHE A 68 14.28 2.85 3.46
N ASP A 69 14.45 1.85 4.34
CA ASP A 69 14.37 2.03 5.80
C ASP A 69 15.53 2.88 6.35
N LEU A 70 16.73 2.76 5.78
CA LEU A 70 17.94 3.41 6.28
C LEU A 70 18.25 4.75 5.59
N ILE A 71 18.03 4.88 4.28
CA ILE A 71 18.50 6.03 3.51
C ILE A 71 17.34 6.95 3.11
N ARG A 72 16.31 6.44 2.43
CA ARG A 72 15.20 7.30 1.94
C ARG A 72 14.41 7.92 3.07
N LYS A 73 14.03 7.12 4.06
CA LYS A 73 13.30 7.61 5.25
C LYS A 73 14.02 8.76 5.96
N GLN A 74 15.35 8.74 5.98
CA GLN A 74 16.16 9.77 6.66
C GLN A 74 16.44 10.99 5.77
N THR A 75 16.51 10.80 4.45
CA THR A 75 16.89 11.87 3.50
C THR A 75 15.70 12.71 3.05
N ILE A 76 14.50 12.14 2.98
CA ILE A 76 13.30 12.87 2.57
C ILE A 76 12.76 13.68 3.75
N LYS A 77 12.95 14.99 3.68
CA LYS A 77 12.43 15.97 4.64
C LYS A 77 11.15 16.57 4.07
N LEU A 78 10.03 15.92 4.35
CA LEU A 78 8.69 16.45 4.15
C LEU A 78 8.08 16.72 5.53
N ALA A 79 7.56 17.92 5.74
CA ALA A 79 6.77 18.27 6.91
C ALA A 79 5.30 18.15 6.53
N TYR A 80 4.51 17.46 7.36
CA TYR A 80 3.06 17.51 7.26
C TYR A 80 2.59 18.86 7.80
N ASP A 81 1.64 19.48 7.12
CA ASP A 81 1.22 20.85 7.43
C ASP A 81 0.25 20.88 8.62
N ARG A 82 -0.42 19.75 8.88
CA ARG A 82 -1.43 19.60 9.94
C ARG A 82 -1.62 18.13 10.32
N ILE A 83 -1.92 17.85 11.59
CA ILE A 83 -2.36 16.53 12.06
C ILE A 83 -3.64 16.72 12.88
N ASP A 84 -4.72 16.11 12.42
CA ASP A 84 -5.98 16.05 13.17
C ASP A 84 -6.03 14.73 13.93
N GLN A 85 -6.01 14.78 15.27
CA GLN A 85 -6.31 13.61 16.09
C GLN A 85 -7.83 13.48 16.25
N LEU A 86 -8.36 12.28 16.01
CA LEU A 86 -9.79 12.00 16.02
C LEU A 86 -10.10 11.00 17.13
N THR A 87 -11.13 11.31 17.92
CA THR A 87 -11.73 10.35 18.85
C THR A 87 -12.87 9.63 18.13
N MET A 88 -12.71 8.32 17.96
CA MET A 88 -13.70 7.45 17.32
C MET A 88 -14.91 7.25 18.24
N SER A 89 -16.01 6.76 17.68
CA SER A 89 -17.27 6.55 18.40
C SER A 89 -17.18 5.67 19.65
N ASP A 90 -16.24 4.71 19.67
CA ASP A 90 -15.96 3.83 20.82
C ASP A 90 -14.92 4.40 21.81
N GLY A 91 -14.44 5.63 21.58
CA GLY A 91 -13.39 6.28 22.36
C GLY A 91 -11.96 5.97 21.91
N GLY A 92 -11.77 5.13 20.89
CA GLY A 92 -10.48 4.88 20.27
C GLY A 92 -9.90 6.15 19.63
N ILE A 93 -8.57 6.18 19.43
CA ILE A 93 -7.90 7.34 18.84
C ILE A 93 -7.25 6.98 17.52
N THR A 94 -7.59 7.74 16.48
CA THR A 94 -6.92 7.74 15.18
C THR A 94 -6.43 9.14 14.86
N ALA A 95 -5.75 9.33 13.72
CA ALA A 95 -5.42 10.66 13.26
C ALA A 95 -5.34 10.74 11.74
N ILE A 96 -5.36 11.96 11.20
CA ILE A 96 -5.12 12.24 9.79
C ILE A 96 -3.98 13.25 9.70
N ALA A 97 -2.88 12.84 9.09
CA ALA A 97 -1.75 13.73 8.80
C ALA A 97 -1.90 14.28 7.37
N TRP A 98 -1.91 15.60 7.25
CA TRP A 98 -2.23 16.30 6.02
C TRP A 98 -0.99 16.87 5.35
N TYR A 99 -0.98 16.84 4.01
CA TYR A 99 -0.03 17.59 3.20
C TYR A 99 -0.79 18.28 2.05
N GLY A 100 -0.58 19.58 1.89
CA GLY A 100 -1.41 20.41 1.02
C GLY A 100 -2.77 20.75 1.65
N TYR A 101 -2.86 20.87 2.99
CA TYR A 101 -4.12 21.12 3.70
C TYR A 101 -4.84 22.38 3.18
N ASN A 102 -4.08 23.45 2.93
CA ASN A 102 -4.59 24.76 2.49
C ASN A 102 -4.76 24.90 0.96
N LEU A 103 -4.65 23.81 0.19
CA LEU A 103 -5.01 23.83 -1.23
C LEU A 103 -6.51 24.16 -1.41
N PRO A 104 -6.92 24.67 -2.59
CA PRO A 104 -8.32 25.02 -2.85
C PRO A 104 -9.32 23.93 -2.41
N PRO A 105 -10.49 24.28 -1.84
CA PRO A 105 -11.40 23.30 -1.21
C PRO A 105 -11.88 22.17 -2.12
N ASP A 106 -11.96 22.42 -3.43
CA ASP A 106 -12.35 21.49 -4.49
C ASP A 106 -11.18 20.66 -5.05
N THR A 107 -9.94 20.95 -4.64
CA THR A 107 -8.77 20.14 -5.02
C THR A 107 -8.99 18.70 -4.56
N PRO A 108 -8.87 17.69 -5.44
CA PRO A 108 -9.03 16.30 -5.05
C PRO A 108 -8.09 15.89 -3.92
N THR A 109 -8.47 14.86 -3.17
CA THR A 109 -7.71 14.36 -2.02
C THR A 109 -7.37 12.89 -2.21
N VAL A 110 -6.09 12.55 -2.12
CA VAL A 110 -5.62 11.16 -2.02
C VAL A 110 -5.58 10.76 -0.54
N VAL A 111 -6.40 9.79 -0.18
CA VAL A 111 -6.45 9.18 1.15
C VAL A 111 -5.51 7.97 1.16
N ILE A 112 -4.52 7.99 2.06
CA ILE A 112 -3.48 6.97 2.13
C ILE A 112 -3.68 6.10 3.37
N MET A 113 -3.75 4.79 3.17
CA MET A 113 -3.68 3.76 4.20
C MET A 113 -2.27 3.16 4.23
N HIS A 114 -1.57 3.35 5.35
CA HIS A 114 -0.16 3.05 5.48
C HIS A 114 0.17 1.58 5.77
N THR A 115 1.47 1.27 5.72
CA THR A 115 2.05 -0.06 5.98
C THR A 115 1.88 -0.50 7.45
N ILE A 116 2.23 -1.75 7.78
CA ILE A 116 1.98 -2.38 9.09
C ILE A 116 2.58 -1.64 10.30
N THR A 117 3.67 -0.90 10.10
CA THR A 117 4.31 -0.04 11.12
C THR A 117 4.46 1.39 10.63
N GLY A 118 3.54 1.81 9.76
CA GLY A 118 3.58 3.12 9.11
C GLY A 118 3.52 4.27 10.10
N THR A 119 4.30 5.31 9.83
CA THR A 119 4.26 6.61 10.52
C THR A 119 4.27 7.73 9.48
N PRO A 120 3.93 8.98 9.85
CA PRO A 120 4.13 10.12 8.98
C PRO A 120 5.53 10.14 8.35
N GLU A 121 6.59 9.86 9.12
CA GLU A 121 7.98 9.83 8.66
C GLU A 121 8.23 8.76 7.61
N SER A 122 7.70 7.55 7.79
CA SER A 122 7.93 6.46 6.82
C SER A 122 7.17 6.67 5.51
N MET A 123 6.09 7.45 5.53
CA MET A 123 5.23 7.66 4.36
C MET A 123 5.58 8.93 3.57
N ARG A 124 6.55 9.75 4.03
CA ARG A 124 6.93 11.03 3.43
C ARG A 124 7.19 10.96 1.93
N GLU A 125 7.83 9.90 1.47
CA GLU A 125 8.15 9.74 0.07
C GLU A 125 6.90 9.62 -0.80
N LEU A 126 6.02 8.68 -0.45
CA LEU A 126 4.77 8.46 -1.17
C LEU A 126 3.88 9.70 -1.14
N VAL A 127 3.80 10.35 0.03
CA VAL A 127 3.04 11.61 0.21
C VAL A 127 3.61 12.72 -0.68
N ARG A 128 4.93 12.93 -0.66
CA ARG A 128 5.59 13.94 -1.50
C ARG A 128 5.35 13.66 -2.97
N ASP A 129 5.62 12.45 -3.41
CA ASP A 129 5.59 12.08 -4.82
C ASP A 129 4.17 12.18 -5.39
N LEU A 130 3.16 11.67 -4.67
CA LEU A 130 1.77 11.80 -5.09
C LEU A 130 1.35 13.27 -5.18
N ASN A 131 1.61 14.08 -4.15
CA ASN A 131 1.29 15.51 -4.20
C ASN A 131 2.03 16.22 -5.35
N GLN A 132 3.31 15.91 -5.56
CA GLN A 132 4.11 16.53 -6.62
C GLN A 132 3.62 16.16 -8.02
N TYR A 133 3.20 14.90 -8.23
CA TYR A 133 2.78 14.44 -9.55
C TYR A 133 1.33 14.79 -9.88
N THR A 134 0.44 14.87 -8.89
CA THR A 134 -0.98 15.19 -9.14
C THR A 134 -1.34 16.64 -8.83
N GLY A 135 -0.59 17.32 -7.96
CA GLY A 135 -0.98 18.61 -7.36
C GLY A 135 -2.08 18.49 -6.31
N TRP A 136 -2.46 17.27 -5.89
CA TRP A 136 -3.62 17.02 -5.04
C TRP A 136 -3.28 17.05 -3.55
N ARG A 137 -4.31 17.28 -2.72
CA ARG A 137 -4.22 17.18 -1.26
C ARG A 137 -3.96 15.73 -0.85
N ILE A 138 -3.15 15.50 0.17
CA ILE A 138 -2.89 14.17 0.71
C ILE A 138 -3.39 14.08 2.15
N ALA A 139 -4.20 13.06 2.43
CA ALA A 139 -4.68 12.70 3.75
C ALA A 139 -4.11 11.34 4.16
N LEU A 140 -3.10 11.31 5.02
CA LEU A 140 -2.55 10.07 5.56
C LEU A 140 -3.35 9.64 6.80
N CYS A 141 -4.19 8.62 6.64
CA CYS A 141 -4.99 8.06 7.73
C CYS A 141 -4.12 7.18 8.62
N LEU A 142 -3.88 7.64 9.85
CA LEU A 142 -3.14 6.92 10.89
C LEU A 142 -4.10 6.07 11.71
N ARG A 143 -3.72 4.81 11.92
CA ARG A 143 -4.52 3.84 12.69
C ARG A 143 -4.24 3.90 14.19
N ARG A 144 -5.13 3.30 14.99
CA ARG A 144 -4.94 3.12 16.44
C ARG A 144 -3.57 2.54 16.76
N GLY A 145 -2.93 3.07 17.81
CA GLY A 145 -1.61 2.66 18.29
C GLY A 145 -0.43 3.05 17.40
N HIS A 146 -0.64 3.64 16.22
CA HIS A 146 0.44 4.06 15.31
C HIS A 146 0.91 5.47 15.62
N ALA A 147 2.13 5.81 15.18
CA ALA A 147 2.72 7.14 15.29
C ALA A 147 2.70 7.76 16.71
N GLY A 148 2.67 6.92 17.76
CA GLY A 148 2.62 7.37 19.15
C GLY A 148 1.25 7.93 19.59
N LEU A 149 0.19 7.66 18.83
CA LEU A 149 -1.17 8.05 19.21
C LEU A 149 -1.57 7.40 20.55
N PRO A 150 -2.27 8.13 21.43
CA PRO A 150 -2.80 7.54 22.66
C PRO A 150 -3.67 6.32 22.36
N MET A 151 -3.68 5.35 23.28
CA MET A 151 -4.49 4.14 23.15
C MET A 151 -5.32 3.95 24.42
N PRO A 152 -6.39 4.76 24.59
CA PRO A 152 -7.28 4.69 25.75
C PRO A 152 -8.17 3.45 25.74
N VAL A 153 -8.52 2.98 24.54
CA VAL A 153 -9.18 1.69 24.30
C VAL A 153 -8.08 0.67 24.00
N PRO A 154 -8.04 -0.50 24.66
CA PRO A 154 -7.03 -1.53 24.44
C PRO A 154 -7.30 -2.30 23.13
N GLN A 155 -7.24 -1.57 22.02
CA GLN A 155 -7.46 -2.11 20.68
C GLN A 155 -6.48 -1.47 19.70
N ILE A 156 -5.58 -2.28 19.16
CA ILE A 156 -4.68 -1.92 18.07
C ILE A 156 -5.27 -2.35 16.73
N SER A 157 -5.03 -1.55 15.68
CA SER A 157 -5.41 -1.88 14.32
C SER A 157 -4.19 -2.01 13.40
N LEU A 158 -3.66 -3.24 13.26
CA LEU A 158 -2.51 -3.52 12.38
C LEU A 158 -2.90 -3.58 10.90
N PHE A 159 -4.01 -4.24 10.58
CA PHE A 159 -4.52 -4.39 9.21
C PHE A 159 -5.67 -3.44 8.85
N GLY A 160 -6.05 -2.56 9.79
CA GLY A 160 -7.12 -1.59 9.60
C GLY A 160 -8.43 -1.95 10.27
N SER A 161 -9.29 -0.94 10.38
CA SER A 161 -10.66 -1.04 10.84
C SER A 161 -11.51 -0.24 9.85
N THR A 162 -12.50 -0.86 9.22
CA THR A 162 -13.35 -0.19 8.22
C THR A 162 -14.28 0.83 8.88
N SER A 163 -14.64 0.62 10.15
CA SER A 163 -15.40 1.60 10.95
C SER A 163 -14.58 2.86 11.24
N ASP A 164 -13.33 2.70 11.70
CA ASP A 164 -12.41 3.83 11.89
C ASP A 164 -12.19 4.61 10.58
N LEU A 165 -11.97 3.89 9.46
CA LEU A 165 -11.79 4.52 8.15
C LEU A 165 -13.04 5.29 7.73
N LYS A 166 -14.24 4.76 7.99
CA LYS A 166 -15.50 5.46 7.69
C LYS A 166 -15.61 6.76 8.48
N GLU A 167 -15.26 6.76 9.76
CA GLU A 167 -15.24 7.98 10.58
C GLU A 167 -14.19 8.99 10.09
N GLN A 168 -12.99 8.51 9.70
CA GLN A 168 -11.96 9.35 9.09
C GLN A 168 -12.43 9.97 7.77
N LEU A 169 -13.11 9.21 6.91
CA LEU A 169 -13.65 9.70 5.64
C LEU A 169 -14.76 10.73 5.85
N ASN A 170 -15.66 10.50 6.81
CA ASN A 170 -16.67 11.48 7.19
C ASN A 170 -16.03 12.80 7.64
N HIS A 171 -14.95 12.74 8.45
CA HIS A 171 -14.19 13.92 8.84
C HIS A 171 -13.58 14.63 7.62
N ILE A 172 -12.92 13.90 6.72
CA ILE A 172 -12.34 14.46 5.48
C ILE A 172 -13.42 15.17 4.64
N GLN A 173 -14.55 14.52 4.39
CA GLN A 173 -15.65 15.08 3.59
C GLN A 173 -16.32 16.28 4.27
N SER A 174 -16.35 16.33 5.61
CA SER A 174 -16.87 17.49 6.34
C SER A 174 -15.99 18.74 6.18
N LEU A 175 -14.66 18.54 6.09
CA LEU A 175 -13.69 19.62 5.87
C LEU A 175 -13.65 20.07 4.40
N PHE A 176 -13.74 19.11 3.47
CA PHE A 176 -13.60 19.33 2.04
C PHE A 176 -14.75 18.68 1.24
N PRO A 177 -16.00 19.18 1.38
CA PRO A 177 -17.17 18.53 0.77
C PRO A 177 -17.18 18.55 -0.75
N ALA A 178 -16.42 19.47 -1.38
CA ALA A 178 -16.26 19.56 -2.83
C ALA A 178 -15.06 18.75 -3.36
N SER A 179 -14.26 18.14 -2.48
CA SER A 179 -13.08 17.36 -2.89
C SER A 179 -13.50 15.95 -3.29
N ASP A 180 -13.18 15.57 -4.52
CA ASP A 180 -13.17 14.16 -4.91
C ASP A 180 -12.15 13.36 -4.11
N LEU A 181 -12.48 12.11 -3.78
CA LEU A 181 -11.59 11.23 -3.02
C LEU A 181 -11.04 10.10 -3.88
N TYR A 182 -9.75 9.83 -3.70
CA TYR A 182 -9.01 8.72 -4.30
C TYR A 182 -8.26 7.98 -3.20
N ALA A 183 -8.10 6.67 -3.32
CA ALA A 183 -7.52 5.86 -2.24
C ALA A 183 -6.23 5.17 -2.64
N VAL A 184 -5.23 5.18 -1.76
CA VAL A 184 -4.01 4.39 -1.89
C VAL A 184 -3.81 3.52 -0.66
N GLY A 185 -3.78 2.21 -0.85
CA GLY A 185 -3.32 1.27 0.15
C GLY A 185 -1.89 0.86 -0.15
N SER A 186 -1.01 0.89 0.85
CA SER A 186 0.37 0.37 0.73
C SER A 186 0.61 -0.76 1.73
N SER A 187 1.08 -1.92 1.24
CA SER A 187 1.35 -3.10 2.06
C SER A 187 0.11 -3.48 2.90
N ALA A 188 0.21 -3.59 4.22
CA ALA A 188 -0.93 -3.86 5.12
C ALA A 188 -2.11 -2.89 4.94
N GLY A 189 -1.87 -1.65 4.51
CA GLY A 189 -2.93 -0.69 4.21
C GLY A 189 -3.82 -1.08 3.01
N THR A 190 -3.35 -1.98 2.15
CA THR A 190 -4.16 -2.56 1.06
C THR A 190 -5.29 -3.44 1.59
N GLY A 191 -5.07 -4.15 2.71
CA GLY A 191 -6.08 -5.00 3.33
C GLY A 191 -7.28 -4.17 3.76
N LEU A 192 -7.02 -3.09 4.52
CA LEU A 192 -8.02 -2.10 4.90
C LEU A 192 -8.74 -1.51 3.67
N LEU A 193 -7.98 -1.07 2.66
CA LEU A 193 -8.55 -0.48 1.44
C LEU A 193 -9.52 -1.44 0.77
N VAL A 194 -9.06 -2.65 0.44
CA VAL A 194 -9.84 -3.62 -0.32
C VAL A 194 -11.04 -4.09 0.49
N ARG A 195 -10.86 -4.31 1.81
CA ARG A 195 -11.94 -4.66 2.71
C ARG A 195 -13.02 -3.57 2.72
N TYR A 196 -12.64 -2.31 2.90
CA TYR A 196 -13.55 -1.18 2.87
C TYR A 196 -14.31 -1.09 1.55
N LEU A 197 -13.61 -1.19 0.41
CA LEU A 197 -14.24 -1.14 -0.90
C LEU A 197 -15.21 -2.29 -1.14
N GLY A 198 -14.88 -3.50 -0.69
CA GLY A 198 -15.77 -4.65 -0.79
C GLY A 198 -16.98 -4.56 0.13
N GLU A 199 -16.84 -3.98 1.31
CA GLU A 199 -17.97 -3.76 2.24
C GLU A 199 -18.88 -2.61 1.81
N GLN A 200 -18.35 -1.53 1.24
CA GLN A 200 -19.15 -0.38 0.80
C GLN A 200 -19.71 -0.53 -0.62
N GLY A 201 -19.06 -1.29 -1.50
CA GLY A 201 -19.54 -1.47 -2.87
C GLY A 201 -19.65 -0.14 -3.64
N GLU A 202 -20.87 0.24 -4.04
CA GLU A 202 -21.15 1.50 -4.73
C GLU A 202 -21.25 2.71 -3.78
N ASP A 203 -21.44 2.48 -2.48
CA ASP A 203 -21.61 3.56 -1.48
C ASP A 203 -20.27 4.18 -1.04
N THR A 204 -19.15 3.68 -1.55
CA THR A 204 -17.83 4.25 -1.28
C THR A 204 -17.70 5.67 -1.85
N PRO A 205 -17.12 6.63 -1.12
CA PRO A 205 -16.91 7.98 -1.65
C PRO A 205 -15.73 8.05 -2.63
N PHE A 206 -14.95 6.97 -2.79
CA PHE A 206 -13.78 6.95 -3.64
C PHE A 206 -14.15 6.79 -5.12
N LYS A 207 -13.58 7.64 -5.99
CA LYS A 207 -13.74 7.53 -7.44
C LYS A 207 -12.86 6.43 -8.06
N ALA A 208 -11.66 6.25 -7.54
CA ALA A 208 -10.74 5.19 -7.94
C ALA A 208 -9.75 4.87 -6.80
N ALA A 209 -9.17 3.67 -6.86
CA ALA A 209 -8.29 3.18 -5.82
C ALA A 209 -7.05 2.46 -6.37
N PHE A 210 -5.98 2.47 -5.58
CA PHE A 210 -4.72 1.79 -5.91
C PHE A 210 -4.22 0.97 -4.72
N ALA A 211 -3.96 -0.32 -4.93
CA ALA A 211 -3.40 -1.23 -3.94
C ALA A 211 -1.97 -1.63 -4.31
N MET A 212 -0.97 -1.17 -3.56
CA MET A 212 0.44 -1.47 -3.79
C MET A 212 0.96 -2.56 -2.85
N CYS A 213 1.48 -3.65 -3.42
CA CYS A 213 1.97 -4.85 -2.72
C CYS A 213 0.97 -5.42 -1.71
N PRO A 214 -0.22 -5.85 -2.15
CA PRO A 214 -1.25 -6.32 -1.24
C PRO A 214 -0.97 -7.68 -0.60
N GLY A 215 -1.53 -7.87 0.60
CA GLY A 215 -1.83 -9.19 1.15
C GLY A 215 -3.28 -9.53 0.85
N TYR A 216 -3.53 -10.50 -0.02
CA TYR A 216 -4.87 -10.93 -0.43
C TYR A 216 -5.54 -11.79 0.64
N ASN A 217 -4.78 -12.70 1.23
CA ASN A 217 -5.23 -13.59 2.29
C ASN A 217 -4.12 -13.77 3.32
N THR A 218 -4.31 -13.22 4.52
CA THR A 218 -3.36 -13.25 5.64
C THR A 218 -3.14 -14.64 6.21
N GLU A 219 -4.16 -15.51 6.19
CA GLU A 219 -4.10 -16.89 6.72
C GLU A 219 -3.09 -17.76 5.95
N ILE A 220 -2.83 -17.40 4.69
CA ILE A 220 -1.85 -18.05 3.82
C ILE A 220 -0.61 -17.17 3.64
N GLY A 221 -0.77 -15.85 3.73
CA GLY A 221 0.28 -14.87 3.47
C GLY A 221 1.46 -14.98 4.43
N PHE A 222 1.21 -15.07 5.74
CA PHE A 222 2.28 -15.06 6.74
C PHE A 222 3.23 -16.25 6.66
N LYS A 223 2.71 -17.43 6.25
CA LYS A 223 3.51 -18.65 6.05
C LYS A 223 4.58 -18.51 4.98
N ASN A 224 4.42 -17.56 4.06
CA ASN A 224 5.31 -17.34 2.94
C ASN A 224 6.23 -16.13 3.12
N VAL A 225 6.15 -15.43 4.25
CA VAL A 225 7.06 -14.32 4.58
C VAL A 225 8.44 -14.88 4.87
N HIS A 226 9.48 -14.26 4.29
CA HIS A 226 10.85 -14.71 4.55
C HIS A 226 11.18 -14.66 6.07
N PRO A 227 11.74 -15.73 6.68
CA PRO A 227 11.90 -15.85 8.14
C PRO A 227 12.65 -14.68 8.80
N PHE A 228 13.68 -14.16 8.13
CA PHE A 228 14.41 -12.96 8.59
C PHE A 228 13.47 -11.75 8.76
N TYR A 229 12.62 -11.50 7.77
CA TYR A 229 11.67 -10.38 7.81
C TYR A 229 10.55 -10.62 8.79
N SER A 230 10.05 -11.85 8.89
CA SER A 230 9.05 -12.23 9.91
C SER A 230 9.55 -11.90 11.32
N LYS A 231 10.76 -12.32 11.67
CA LYS A 231 11.39 -12.01 12.97
C LYS A 231 11.63 -10.51 13.18
N MET A 232 12.13 -9.81 12.15
CA MET A 232 12.37 -8.37 12.23
C MET A 232 11.06 -7.58 12.43
N MET A 233 10.00 -7.92 11.70
CA MET A 233 8.70 -7.29 11.83
C MET A 233 8.10 -7.54 13.20
N THR A 234 8.15 -8.77 13.72
CA THR A 234 7.68 -9.11 15.07
C THR A 234 8.34 -8.23 16.13
N LYS A 235 9.67 -8.03 16.05
CA LYS A 235 10.38 -7.10 16.95
C LYS A 235 9.89 -5.65 16.82
N LYS A 236 9.60 -5.19 15.59
CA LYS A 236 9.02 -3.86 15.36
C LYS A 236 7.62 -3.77 15.98
N LEU A 237 6.78 -4.81 15.86
CA LEU A 237 5.45 -4.84 16.47
C LEU A 237 5.52 -4.70 17.99
N PHE A 238 6.37 -5.49 18.65
CA PHE A 238 6.57 -5.34 20.11
C PHE A 238 7.03 -3.93 20.49
N LYS A 239 8.04 -3.41 19.76
CA LYS A 239 8.62 -2.08 20.02
C LYS A 239 7.58 -0.96 19.90
N TYR A 240 6.70 -1.00 18.91
CA TYR A 240 5.79 0.11 18.63
C TYR A 240 4.43 -0.03 19.29
N PHE A 241 3.99 -1.26 19.59
CA PHE A 241 2.59 -1.52 19.93
C PHE A 241 2.39 -2.24 21.26
N ILE A 242 3.35 -3.02 21.72
CA ILE A 242 3.21 -3.76 22.98
C ILE A 242 3.92 -3.03 24.11
N TYR A 243 5.21 -2.73 23.96
CA TYR A 243 6.00 -2.12 25.01
C TYR A 243 5.59 -0.69 25.39
N PRO A 244 5.20 0.20 24.46
CA PRO A 244 4.78 1.55 24.83
C PRO A 244 3.45 1.61 25.59
N TYR A 245 2.65 0.54 25.54
CA TYR A 245 1.29 0.51 26.09
C TYR A 245 1.07 -0.65 27.06
N GLN A 246 2.11 -1.09 27.78
CA GLN A 246 2.04 -2.21 28.73
C GLN A 246 0.88 -2.07 29.74
N ASN A 247 0.64 -0.86 30.25
CA ASN A 247 -0.45 -0.61 31.18
C ASN A 247 -1.82 -0.83 30.53
N THR A 248 -2.01 -0.38 29.28
CA THR A 248 -3.23 -0.60 28.49
C THR A 248 -3.49 -2.10 28.30
N TRP A 249 -2.44 -2.88 28.08
CA TRP A 249 -2.55 -4.32 27.83
C TRP A 249 -2.69 -5.19 29.09
N SER A 250 -2.47 -4.63 30.28
CA SER A 250 -2.34 -5.40 31.53
C SER A 250 -3.53 -6.29 31.89
N GLN A 251 -4.71 -6.01 31.33
CA GLN A 251 -5.95 -6.77 31.58
C GLN A 251 -6.35 -7.68 30.41
N ILE A 252 -5.59 -7.71 29.31
CA ILE A 252 -5.89 -8.53 28.13
C ILE A 252 -5.35 -9.95 28.34
N ALA A 253 -6.23 -10.94 28.20
CA ALA A 253 -5.91 -12.33 28.54
C ALA A 253 -4.83 -12.92 27.61
N SER A 254 -4.84 -12.54 26.33
CA SER A 254 -3.86 -12.99 25.35
C SER A 254 -2.46 -12.39 25.50
N LEU A 255 -2.23 -11.43 26.40
CA LEU A 255 -0.95 -10.71 26.50
C LEU A 255 0.26 -11.65 26.70
N GLU A 256 0.18 -12.62 27.60
CA GLU A 256 1.29 -13.56 27.83
C GLU A 256 1.63 -14.37 26.58
N LYS A 257 0.60 -14.81 25.84
CA LYS A 257 0.78 -15.55 24.59
C LYS A 257 1.38 -14.67 23.50
N VAL A 258 0.89 -13.43 23.35
CA VAL A 258 1.45 -12.44 22.42
C VAL A 258 2.92 -12.18 22.72
N LEU A 259 3.32 -12.04 23.99
CA LEU A 259 4.72 -11.83 24.39
C LEU A 259 5.61 -13.05 24.12
N SER A 260 5.05 -14.25 24.00
CA SER A 260 5.78 -15.48 23.67
C SER A 260 6.07 -15.64 22.17
N ALA A 261 5.39 -14.87 21.31
CA ALA A 261 5.54 -14.97 19.87
C ALA A 261 6.95 -14.60 19.39
N THR A 262 7.54 -15.45 18.55
CA THR A 262 8.90 -15.31 18.02
C THR A 262 8.94 -14.84 16.56
N ASN A 263 7.81 -14.98 15.87
CA ASN A 263 7.62 -14.66 14.47
C ASN A 263 6.21 -14.09 14.21
N LEU A 264 6.00 -13.60 12.98
CA LEU A 264 4.81 -12.81 12.64
C LEU A 264 3.53 -13.67 12.59
N GLU A 265 3.65 -14.95 12.21
CA GLU A 265 2.51 -15.87 12.20
C GLU A 265 2.04 -16.18 13.63
N GLU A 266 2.97 -16.45 14.55
CA GLU A 266 2.65 -16.64 15.97
C GLU A 266 2.02 -15.39 16.58
N PHE A 267 2.57 -14.21 16.28
CA PHE A 267 2.02 -12.95 16.78
C PHE A 267 0.59 -12.74 16.28
N GLU A 268 0.35 -12.97 14.99
CA GLU A 268 -0.95 -12.75 14.37
C GLU A 268 -2.04 -13.68 14.91
N LYS A 269 -1.68 -14.93 15.22
CA LYS A 269 -2.59 -15.91 15.83
C LYS A 269 -3.02 -15.59 17.25
N GLU A 270 -2.24 -14.82 17.99
CA GLU A 270 -2.50 -14.56 19.40
C GLU A 270 -3.03 -13.13 19.67
N TYR A 271 -2.75 -12.16 18.79
CA TYR A 271 -3.15 -10.76 19.05
C TYR A 271 -4.59 -10.41 18.66
N PHE A 272 -5.42 -11.36 18.18
CA PHE A 272 -6.80 -11.07 17.73
C PHE A 272 -7.65 -10.37 18.80
N GLU A 273 -7.46 -10.71 20.09
CA GLU A 273 -8.12 -10.04 21.21
C GLU A 273 -7.68 -8.57 21.31
N MET A 274 -6.39 -8.30 21.12
CA MET A 274 -5.86 -6.93 21.03
C MET A 274 -6.30 -6.20 19.77
N ALA A 275 -6.80 -6.90 18.75
CA ALA A 275 -7.45 -6.32 17.57
C ALA A 275 -8.95 -6.06 17.79
N GLY A 276 -9.50 -6.45 18.95
CA GLY A 276 -10.90 -6.25 19.35
C GLY A 276 -11.84 -7.39 18.96
N PHE A 277 -11.32 -8.60 18.75
CA PHE A 277 -12.11 -9.77 18.36
C PHE A 277 -12.13 -10.83 19.47
N GLU A 278 -13.25 -11.55 19.57
CA GLU A 278 -13.45 -12.61 20.57
C GLU A 278 -12.65 -13.88 20.25
N ASP A 279 -12.45 -14.16 18.96
CA ASP A 279 -11.76 -15.35 18.47
C ASP A 279 -11.00 -15.08 17.15
N TYR A 280 -10.03 -15.95 16.87
CA TYR A 280 -9.16 -15.84 15.69
C TYR A 280 -9.90 -16.06 14.36
N GLU A 281 -10.92 -16.91 14.31
CA GLU A 281 -11.68 -17.18 13.08
C GLU A 281 -12.50 -15.95 12.66
N THR A 282 -13.18 -15.32 13.62
CA THR A 282 -13.93 -14.07 13.42
C THR A 282 -12.98 -12.94 13.01
N TYR A 283 -11.81 -12.83 13.66
CA TYR A 283 -10.77 -11.89 13.26
C TYR A 283 -10.33 -12.09 11.80
N CYS A 284 -9.96 -13.31 11.41
CA CYS A 284 -9.56 -13.64 10.04
C CYS A 284 -10.65 -13.27 9.02
N LYS A 285 -11.90 -13.69 9.27
CA LYS A 285 -13.05 -13.36 8.41
C LYS A 285 -13.27 -11.86 8.25
N SER A 286 -12.96 -11.08 9.29
CA SER A 286 -13.19 -9.63 9.32
C SER A 286 -12.06 -8.85 8.64
N ILE A 287 -10.80 -9.28 8.79
CA ILE A 287 -9.65 -8.55 8.25
C ILE A 287 -9.24 -9.00 6.85
N ASN A 288 -9.58 -10.22 6.44
CA ASN A 288 -9.15 -10.73 5.15
C ASN A 288 -9.93 -10.07 3.99
N PRO A 289 -9.22 -9.38 3.08
CA PRO A 289 -9.87 -8.65 2.00
C PRO A 289 -10.48 -9.60 0.96
N ILE A 290 -9.95 -10.81 0.82
CA ILE A 290 -10.44 -11.76 -0.19
C ILE A 290 -11.93 -12.13 -0.01
N TYR A 291 -12.43 -12.13 1.23
CA TYR A 291 -13.82 -12.49 1.52
C TYR A 291 -14.86 -11.49 0.99
N VAL A 292 -14.44 -10.28 0.64
CA VAL A 292 -15.33 -9.23 0.12
C VAL A 292 -14.85 -8.69 -1.23
N PHE A 293 -13.81 -9.27 -1.81
CA PHE A 293 -13.12 -8.70 -2.97
C PHE A 293 -14.05 -8.55 -4.19
N GLU A 294 -14.90 -9.54 -4.45
CA GLU A 294 -15.84 -9.53 -5.58
C GLU A 294 -16.90 -8.41 -5.51
N ASN A 295 -17.07 -7.81 -4.33
CA ASN A 295 -18.02 -6.72 -4.12
C ASN A 295 -17.47 -5.34 -4.49
N ILE A 296 -16.18 -5.22 -4.85
CA ILE A 296 -15.59 -3.93 -5.26
C ILE A 296 -16.25 -3.45 -6.56
N LYS A 297 -16.85 -2.25 -6.55
CA LYS A 297 -17.58 -1.69 -7.70
C LYS A 297 -16.89 -0.53 -8.42
N ILE A 298 -15.87 0.08 -7.81
CA ILE A 298 -15.11 1.19 -8.40
C ILE A 298 -13.84 0.71 -9.12
N PRO A 299 -13.23 1.53 -10.00
CA PRO A 299 -11.92 1.24 -10.56
C PRO A 299 -10.85 0.98 -9.48
N LEU A 300 -10.18 -0.17 -9.57
CA LEU A 300 -9.09 -0.56 -8.69
C LEU A 300 -7.90 -1.07 -9.50
N MET A 301 -6.74 -0.41 -9.36
CA MET A 301 -5.47 -0.93 -9.86
C MET A 301 -4.66 -1.56 -8.73
N ILE A 302 -4.12 -2.75 -9.00
CA ILE A 302 -3.32 -3.51 -8.04
C ILE A 302 -1.92 -3.71 -8.60
N LEU A 303 -0.89 -3.39 -7.83
CA LEU A 303 0.50 -3.55 -8.23
C LEU A 303 1.22 -4.54 -7.33
N ASN A 304 1.81 -5.57 -7.92
CA ASN A 304 2.66 -6.54 -7.23
C ASN A 304 4.07 -6.58 -7.82
N ALA A 305 5.06 -6.93 -6.99
CA ALA A 305 6.38 -7.31 -7.43
C ALA A 305 6.55 -8.83 -7.26
N GLU A 306 7.06 -9.52 -8.28
CA GLU A 306 7.31 -10.96 -8.23
C GLU A 306 8.46 -11.30 -7.25
N ASP A 307 9.37 -10.35 -6.98
CA ASP A 307 10.49 -10.49 -6.04
C ASP A 307 10.22 -9.92 -4.63
N ASP A 308 8.96 -9.67 -4.28
CA ASP A 308 8.54 -9.19 -2.97
C ASP A 308 8.79 -10.24 -1.87
N PRO A 309 9.68 -9.98 -0.88
CA PRO A 309 10.03 -10.95 0.16
C PRO A 309 9.05 -10.93 1.36
N VAL A 310 8.06 -10.04 1.34
CA VAL A 310 7.04 -9.87 2.38
C VAL A 310 5.69 -10.38 1.88
N CYS A 311 5.18 -9.82 0.78
CA CYS A 311 3.92 -10.23 0.16
C CYS A 311 4.22 -11.10 -1.06
N SER A 312 4.44 -12.39 -0.84
CA SER A 312 4.77 -13.32 -1.93
C SER A 312 3.69 -13.32 -3.02
N ILE A 313 4.10 -13.28 -4.29
CA ILE A 313 3.19 -13.38 -5.44
C ILE A 313 2.31 -14.65 -5.41
N LYS A 314 2.74 -15.70 -4.69
CA LYS A 314 1.95 -16.91 -4.45
C LYS A 314 0.62 -16.64 -3.73
N ASN A 315 0.50 -15.51 -3.02
CA ASN A 315 -0.74 -15.11 -2.36
C ASN A 315 -1.79 -14.58 -3.36
N LEU A 316 -1.38 -14.14 -4.55
CA LEU A 316 -2.27 -13.75 -5.66
C LEU A 316 -2.75 -14.97 -6.46
N GLU A 317 -1.88 -15.97 -6.68
CA GLU A 317 -2.15 -17.06 -7.63
C GLU A 317 -3.53 -17.74 -7.50
N PRO A 318 -4.04 -18.07 -6.29
CA PRO A 318 -5.38 -18.66 -6.15
C PRO A 318 -6.53 -17.76 -6.59
N TYR A 319 -6.28 -16.45 -6.68
CA TYR A 319 -7.29 -15.41 -6.89
C TYR A 319 -7.10 -14.65 -8.20
N LYS A 320 -6.00 -14.89 -8.93
CA LYS A 320 -5.64 -14.15 -10.14
C LYS A 320 -6.73 -14.24 -11.21
N GLU A 321 -7.22 -15.45 -11.49
CA GLU A 321 -8.25 -15.68 -12.50
C GLU A 321 -9.59 -14.98 -12.17
N PRO A 322 -10.20 -15.17 -10.98
CA PRO A 322 -11.45 -14.47 -10.67
C PRO A 322 -11.28 -12.95 -10.63
N ILE A 323 -10.16 -12.43 -10.10
CA ILE A 323 -9.89 -10.97 -10.11
C ILE A 323 -9.78 -10.45 -11.55
N GLN A 324 -9.14 -11.20 -12.45
CA GLN A 324 -9.02 -10.83 -13.85
C GLN A 324 -10.39 -10.75 -14.56
N GLN A 325 -11.41 -11.47 -14.10
CA GLN A 325 -12.75 -11.39 -14.70
C GLN A 325 -13.51 -10.12 -14.29
N MET A 326 -13.05 -9.37 -13.29
CA MET A 326 -13.73 -8.16 -12.84
C MET A 326 -13.54 -7.01 -13.83
N SER A 327 -14.64 -6.40 -14.27
CA SER A 327 -14.61 -5.36 -15.32
C SER A 327 -13.90 -4.06 -14.90
N ASN A 328 -13.78 -3.82 -13.60
CA ASN A 328 -13.28 -2.60 -12.97
C ASN A 328 -11.93 -2.80 -12.27
N VAL A 329 -11.30 -3.98 -12.35
CA VAL A 329 -10.04 -4.27 -11.65
C VAL A 329 -8.95 -4.64 -12.64
N ALA A 330 -7.74 -4.15 -12.39
CA ALA A 330 -6.54 -4.51 -13.14
C ALA A 330 -5.42 -4.89 -12.18
N VAL A 331 -4.78 -6.02 -12.44
CA VAL A 331 -3.59 -6.47 -11.71
C VAL A 331 -2.36 -6.26 -12.58
N VAL A 332 -1.42 -5.46 -12.10
CA VAL A 332 -0.12 -5.21 -12.69
C VAL A 332 0.92 -5.98 -11.89
N THR A 333 1.78 -6.73 -12.57
CA THR A 333 2.94 -7.37 -11.94
C THR A 333 4.23 -6.92 -12.63
N THR A 334 5.27 -6.69 -11.84
CA THR A 334 6.63 -6.47 -12.32
C THR A 334 7.55 -7.55 -11.78
N LYS A 335 8.57 -7.94 -12.55
CA LYS A 335 9.57 -8.91 -12.08
C LYS A 335 10.39 -8.42 -10.89
N LYS A 336 10.56 -7.10 -10.81
CA LYS A 336 11.37 -6.39 -9.82
C LYS A 336 10.55 -5.27 -9.19
N GLY A 337 10.80 -5.02 -7.91
CA GLY A 337 10.15 -3.95 -7.16
C GLY A 337 10.29 -4.12 -5.65
N SER A 338 10.66 -5.32 -5.19
CA SER A 338 10.68 -5.70 -3.78
C SER A 338 9.35 -5.31 -3.10
N HIS A 339 9.34 -5.17 -1.78
CA HIS A 339 8.16 -4.73 -1.07
C HIS A 339 8.04 -3.19 -1.09
N CYS A 340 7.13 -2.66 -1.91
CA CYS A 340 6.83 -1.22 -2.04
C CYS A 340 8.01 -0.34 -2.51
N ALA A 341 9.01 -0.89 -3.22
CA ALA A 341 10.25 -0.20 -3.60
C ALA A 341 10.50 -0.19 -5.11
N PHE A 342 9.45 0.17 -5.88
CA PHE A 342 9.46 0.25 -7.34
C PHE A 342 10.27 1.47 -7.83
N TYR A 343 11.58 1.45 -7.62
CA TYR A 343 12.50 2.51 -8.04
C TYR A 343 13.04 2.29 -9.44
N GLU A 344 13.04 3.35 -10.24
CA GLU A 344 13.61 3.31 -11.57
C GLU A 344 14.73 4.35 -11.78
N GLY A 345 15.56 4.07 -12.77
CA GLY A 345 16.59 4.98 -13.21
C GLY A 345 17.69 5.21 -12.17
N TRP A 346 18.67 6.04 -12.53
CA TRP A 346 19.87 6.21 -11.71
C TRP A 346 19.61 7.01 -10.42
N ARG A 347 18.60 7.90 -10.44
CA ARG A 347 18.22 8.77 -9.33
C ARG A 347 17.19 8.15 -8.36
N SER A 348 16.80 6.90 -8.59
CA SER A 348 15.79 6.19 -7.79
C SER A 348 14.49 6.97 -7.69
N THR A 349 13.87 7.28 -8.84
CA THR A 349 12.53 7.87 -8.86
C THR A 349 11.48 6.78 -8.66
N SER A 350 10.39 7.09 -7.98
CA SER A 350 9.32 6.10 -7.74
C SER A 350 8.50 5.88 -9.01
N TRP A 351 8.69 4.73 -9.67
CA TRP A 351 7.89 4.32 -10.82
C TRP A 351 6.43 4.10 -10.41
N ALA A 352 6.21 3.48 -9.24
CA ALA A 352 4.87 3.20 -8.74
C ALA A 352 4.10 4.49 -8.41
N ALA A 353 4.73 5.50 -7.80
CA ALA A 353 4.05 6.76 -7.51
C ALA A 353 3.64 7.50 -8.81
N ARG A 354 4.48 7.47 -9.85
CA ARG A 354 4.11 8.02 -11.17
C ARG A 354 2.94 7.26 -11.79
N LEU A 355 2.96 5.93 -11.74
CA LEU A 355 1.85 5.10 -12.24
C LEU A 355 0.55 5.42 -11.49
N MET A 356 0.59 5.51 -10.15
CA MET A 356 -0.57 5.86 -9.32
C MET A 356 -1.12 7.26 -9.67
N ALA A 357 -0.24 8.25 -9.78
CA ALA A 357 -0.62 9.61 -10.08
C ALA A 357 -1.28 9.73 -11.46
N ASP A 358 -0.65 9.18 -12.50
CA ASP A 358 -1.21 9.22 -13.85
C ASP A 358 -2.52 8.44 -13.92
N TYR A 359 -2.62 7.29 -13.24
CA TYR A 359 -3.87 6.54 -13.13
C TYR A 359 -5.01 7.39 -12.56
N PHE A 360 -4.79 8.06 -11.44
CA PHE A 360 -5.81 8.92 -10.83
C PHE A 360 -6.14 10.14 -11.67
N LEU A 361 -5.15 10.80 -12.27
CA LEU A 361 -5.38 11.95 -13.14
C LEU A 361 -6.23 11.56 -14.35
N ILE A 362 -6.02 10.38 -14.95
CA ILE A 362 -6.83 9.95 -16.09
C ILE A 362 -8.25 9.57 -15.62
N GLU A 363 -8.40 8.90 -14.47
CA GLU A 363 -9.72 8.61 -13.86
C GLU A 363 -10.50 9.88 -13.52
N HIS A 364 -9.83 10.93 -13.04
CA HIS A 364 -10.45 12.22 -12.71
C HIS A 364 -10.98 12.98 -13.92
N ASN A 365 -10.32 12.83 -15.08
CA ASN A 365 -10.68 13.53 -16.31
C ASN A 365 -11.63 12.71 -17.22
N LYS A 366 -12.19 11.59 -16.74
CA LYS A 366 -13.28 10.88 -17.42
C LYS A 366 -14.59 11.63 -17.23
#